data_AF-A0A166Q9B1-F1
#
_entry.id   AF-A0A166Q9B1-F1
#
_cell.length_a   1.000
_cell.length_b   1.000
_cell.length_c   1.000
_cell.angle_alpha   90.00
_cell.angle_beta   90.00
_cell.angle_gamma   90.00
#
_symmetry.space_group_name_H-M   'P 1'
#
loop_
_entity.id
_entity.type
_entity.pdbx_description
1 polymer ?
#
loop_
_entity_poly.entity_id
_entity_poly.type
_entity_poly.pdbx_seq_one_letter_code
_entity_poly.pdbx_strand_id
1 'polypeptide(L)'
;MSRSSQRVEQDELRARMRAVGMSHDEIAIEFARRYQLRPRAAHRIAHGWTQMQAANHINAYAARAGLDPQGTAPMTAPRLSELEN
;
A
#
# COMPACT_ATOMS: atom_id res chain seq x y z
N MET A 1 20.56 -21.49 -4.29
CA MET A 1 19.20 -20.99 -3.97
C MET A 1 19.04 -19.65 -4.64
N SER A 2 18.06 -19.49 -5.54
CA SER A 2 17.76 -18.23 -6.20
C SER A 2 17.31 -17.20 -5.15
N ARG A 3 17.93 -16.01 -5.16
CA ARG A 3 17.53 -14.91 -4.28
C ARG A 3 16.16 -14.42 -4.76
N SER A 4 15.12 -14.63 -3.95
CA SER A 4 13.79 -14.08 -4.18
C SER A 4 13.86 -12.56 -4.36
N SER A 5 13.02 -12.00 -5.22
CA SER A 5 12.91 -10.54 -5.29
C SER A 5 12.40 -10.01 -3.94
N GLN A 6 12.87 -8.83 -3.51
CA GLN A 6 12.41 -8.17 -2.28
C GLN A 6 10.87 -8.07 -2.19
N ARG A 7 10.20 -7.90 -3.33
CA ARG A 7 8.73 -7.88 -3.42
C ARG A 7 8.10 -9.20 -2.96
N VAL A 8 8.66 -10.33 -3.38
CA VAL A 8 8.17 -11.66 -2.97
C VAL A 8 8.38 -11.86 -1.47
N GLU A 9 9.54 -11.46 -0.94
CA GLU A 9 9.83 -11.56 0.49
C GLU A 9 8.88 -10.71 1.34
N GLN A 10 8.55 -9.50 0.85
CA GLN A 10 7.56 -8.63 1.45
C GLN A 10 6.15 -9.25 1.44
N ASP A 11 5.72 -9.80 0.30
CA ASP A 11 4.40 -10.43 0.18
C ASP A 11 4.26 -11.63 1.11
N GLU A 12 5.29 -12.48 1.21
CA GLU A 12 5.33 -13.64 2.11
C GLU A 12 5.36 -13.24 3.59
N LEU A 13 6.12 -12.20 3.95
CA LEU A 13 6.16 -11.70 5.33
C LEU A 13 4.80 -11.12 5.73
N ARG A 14 4.19 -10.28 4.88
CA ARG A 14 2.87 -9.71 5.09
C ARG A 14 1.82 -10.81 5.29
N ALA A 15 1.83 -11.85 4.44
CA ALA A 15 0.91 -12.98 4.56
C ALA A 15 1.06 -13.71 5.91
N ARG A 16 2.29 -13.95 6.37
CA ARG A 16 2.55 -14.55 7.69
C ARG A 16 2.07 -13.68 8.84
N MET A 17 2.32 -12.37 8.79
CA MET A 17 1.85 -11.43 9.81
C MET A 17 0.32 -11.37 9.88
N ARG A 18 -0.37 -11.35 8.73
CA ARG A 18 -1.83 -11.44 8.70
C ARG A 18 -2.34 -12.77 9.25
N ALA A 19 -1.66 -13.88 8.97
CA ALA A 19 -2.06 -15.21 9.47
C ALA A 19 -1.98 -15.33 11.00
N VAL A 20 -1.09 -14.58 11.66
CA VAL A 20 -1.00 -14.52 13.14
C VAL A 20 -1.88 -13.43 13.75
N GLY A 21 -2.69 -12.74 12.95
CA GLY A 21 -3.68 -11.78 13.43
C GLY A 21 -3.21 -10.32 13.49
N MET A 22 -1.99 -9.99 13.06
CA MET A 22 -1.53 -8.59 13.05
C MET A 22 -2.39 -7.72 12.13
N SER A 23 -2.76 -6.54 12.61
CA SER A 23 -3.46 -5.50 11.85
C SER A 23 -2.59 -4.93 10.73
N HIS A 24 -3.22 -4.25 9.76
CA HIS A 24 -2.49 -3.56 8.70
C HIS A 24 -1.60 -2.43 9.24
N ASP A 25 -1.99 -1.78 10.33
CA ASP A 25 -1.22 -0.71 10.95
C ASP A 25 0.06 -1.25 11.62
N GLU A 26 -0.06 -2.37 12.34
CA GLU A 26 1.11 -3.07 12.91
C GLU A 26 2.07 -3.54 11.82
N ILE A 27 1.52 -4.09 10.72
CA ILE A 27 2.34 -4.50 9.58
C ILE A 27 3.02 -3.28 8.93
N ALA A 28 2.33 -2.15 8.79
CA ALA A 28 2.91 -0.94 8.22
C ALA A 28 4.08 -0.42 9.07
N ILE A 29 3.96 -0.46 10.41
CA ILE A 29 5.05 -0.10 11.33
C ILE A 29 6.24 -1.04 11.14
N GLU A 30 6.00 -2.35 11.09
CA GLU A 30 7.07 -3.33 10.88
C GLU A 30 7.74 -3.18 9.51
N PHE A 31 6.98 -2.85 8.47
CA PHE A 31 7.51 -2.65 7.12
C PHE A 31 8.32 -1.35 7.01
N ALA A 32 7.86 -0.28 7.66
CA ALA A 32 8.64 0.96 7.77
C ALA A 32 9.97 0.71 8.49
N ARG A 33 9.97 -0.06 9.58
CA ARG A 33 11.19 -0.40 10.33
C ARG A 33 12.13 -1.33 9.54
N ARG A 34 11.61 -2.43 8.99
CA ARG A 34 12.42 -3.50 8.39
C ARG A 34 12.94 -3.15 7.00
N TYR A 35 12.15 -2.44 6.21
CA TYR A 35 12.47 -2.10 4.82
C TYR A 35 12.71 -0.60 4.60
N GLN A 36 12.71 0.22 5.65
CA GLN A 36 12.92 1.67 5.58
C GLN A 36 11.92 2.38 4.65
N LEU A 37 10.70 1.84 4.59
CA LEU A 37 9.65 2.37 3.73
C LEU A 37 9.05 3.65 4.33
N ARG A 38 8.74 4.62 3.48
CA ARG A 38 7.94 5.79 3.87
C ARG A 38 6.55 5.33 4.35
N PRO A 39 5.92 6.05 5.30
CA PRO A 39 4.65 5.62 5.89
C PRO A 39 3.55 5.27 4.87
N ARG A 40 3.40 6.06 3.79
CA ARG A 40 2.39 5.81 2.75
C ARG A 40 2.65 4.51 1.99
N ALA A 41 3.89 4.27 1.58
CA ALA A 41 4.31 3.04 0.91
C ALA A 41 4.14 1.82 1.84
N ALA A 42 4.55 1.96 3.10
CA ALA A 42 4.42 0.89 4.09
C ALA A 42 2.95 0.52 4.33
N HIS A 43 2.05 1.51 4.49
CA HIS A 43 0.62 1.27 4.63
C HIS A 43 0.04 0.59 3.38
N ARG A 44 0.37 1.07 2.18
CA ARG A 44 -0.09 0.41 0.93
C ARG A 44 0.33 -1.06 0.86
N ILE A 45 1.60 -1.35 1.17
CA ILE A 45 2.14 -2.71 1.13
C ILE A 45 1.54 -3.57 2.23
N ALA A 46 1.25 -3.02 3.41
CA ALA A 46 0.57 -3.75 4.48
C ALA A 46 -0.80 -4.29 4.03
N HIS A 47 -1.58 -3.50 3.29
CA HIS A 47 -2.84 -3.94 2.67
C HIS A 47 -2.63 -4.89 1.48
N GLY A 48 -1.41 -5.06 0.98
CA GLY A 48 -1.09 -5.88 -0.18
C GLY A 48 -1.55 -5.25 -1.49
N TRP A 49 -1.67 -3.92 -1.53
CA TRP A 49 -2.14 -3.22 -2.73
C TRP A 49 -0.99 -2.84 -3.66
N THR A 50 -1.23 -3.03 -4.95
CA THR A 50 -0.48 -2.33 -6.00
C THR A 50 -0.78 -0.83 -5.94
N GLN A 51 0.06 0.00 -6.55
CA GLN A 51 -0.20 1.45 -6.65
C GLN A 51 -1.52 1.73 -7.38
N MET A 52 -1.87 0.94 -8.41
CA MET A 52 -3.14 1.07 -9.12
C MET A 52 -4.33 0.77 -8.20
N GLN A 53 -4.27 -0.32 -7.43
CA GLN A 53 -5.33 -0.66 -6.47
C GLN A 53 -5.48 0.42 -5.40
N ALA A 54 -4.37 0.91 -4.84
CA ALA A 54 -4.39 1.99 -3.86
C ALA A 54 -4.97 3.30 -4.43
N ALA A 55 -4.57 3.68 -5.65
CA ALA A 55 -5.14 4.83 -6.35
C ALA A 55 -6.67 4.68 -6.54
N ASN A 56 -7.13 3.48 -6.93
CA ASN A 56 -8.56 3.19 -7.06
C ASN A 56 -9.31 3.27 -5.73
N HIS A 57 -8.72 2.77 -4.63
CA HIS A 57 -9.30 2.91 -3.29
C HIS A 57 -9.40 4.37 -2.85
N ILE A 58 -8.40 5.20 -3.16
CA ILE A 58 -8.41 6.65 -2.92
C ILE A 58 -9.52 7.33 -3.73
N ASN A 59 -9.65 6.99 -5.02
CA ASN A 59 -10.67 7.58 -5.88
C ASN A 59 -12.09 7.18 -5.43
N ALA A 60 -12.29 5.91 -5.07
CA ALA A 60 -13.56 5.43 -4.52
C ALA A 60 -13.90 6.13 -3.18
N TYR A 61 -12.89 6.42 -2.35
CA TYR A 61 -13.06 7.27 -1.18
C TYR A 61 -13.46 8.70 -1.56
N ALA A 62 -12.75 9.32 -2.51
CA ALA A 62 -13.00 10.70 -2.89
C ALA A 62 -14.43 10.88 -3.43
N ALA A 63 -14.90 9.95 -4.26
CA ALA A 63 -16.26 9.95 -4.77
C ALA A 63 -17.31 9.80 -3.64
N ARG A 64 -17.14 8.80 -2.76
CA ARG A 64 -18.12 8.58 -1.65
C ARG A 64 -18.13 9.71 -0.63
N ALA A 65 -17.00 10.39 -0.44
CA ALA A 65 -16.85 11.49 0.51
C ALA A 65 -17.25 12.86 -0.09
N GLY A 66 -17.64 12.91 -1.37
CA GLY A 66 -18.02 14.14 -2.04
C GLY A 66 -16.84 15.04 -2.47
N LEU A 67 -15.59 14.55 -2.37
CA LEU A 67 -14.38 15.32 -2.68
C LEU A 67 -14.12 15.40 -4.20
N ASP A 68 -14.43 14.34 -4.92
CA ASP A 68 -14.40 14.32 -6.39
C ASP A 68 -15.51 13.40 -6.93
N PRO A 69 -16.80 13.81 -6.83
CA PRO A 69 -17.93 12.96 -7.22
C PRO A 69 -17.93 12.60 -8.71
N GLN A 70 -17.33 13.45 -9.54
CA GLN A 70 -17.31 13.31 -11.00
C GLN A 70 -15.99 12.73 -11.53
N GLY A 71 -15.03 12.40 -10.65
CA GLY A 71 -13.75 11.82 -11.07
C GLY A 71 -12.93 12.76 -11.95
N THR A 72 -13.03 14.06 -11.74
CA THR A 72 -12.37 15.10 -12.55
C THR A 72 -10.87 15.21 -12.28
N ALA A 73 -10.41 14.82 -11.09
CA ALA A 73 -9.02 14.87 -10.69
C ALA A 73 -8.61 13.55 -9.99
N PRO A 74 -8.65 12.42 -10.71
CA PRO A 74 -8.41 11.12 -10.11
C PRO A 74 -6.94 10.96 -9.71
N MET A 75 -6.71 10.29 -8.58
CA MET A 75 -5.41 9.74 -8.24
C MET A 75 -5.01 8.68 -9.28
N THR A 76 -3.77 8.73 -9.74
CA THR A 76 -3.19 7.76 -10.68
C THR A 76 -2.03 7.01 -10.03
N ALA A 77 -1.69 5.83 -10.56
CA ALA A 77 -0.55 5.06 -10.05
C ALA A 77 0.79 5.82 -10.14
N PRO A 78 1.13 6.51 -11.26
CA PRO A 78 2.35 7.33 -11.32
C PRO A 78 2.35 8.46 -10.28
N ARG A 79 1.24 9.17 -10.13
CA ARG A 79 1.12 10.25 -9.15
C ARG A 79 1.25 9.75 -7.72
N LEU A 80 0.64 8.60 -7.42
CA LEU A 80 0.78 7.97 -6.11
C LEU A 80 2.23 7.54 -5.84
N SER A 81 2.94 7.03 -6.85
CA SER A 81 4.36 6.69 -6.76
C SER A 81 5.21 7.88 -6.34
N GLU A 82 5.02 9.04 -6.98
CA GLU A 82 5.72 10.29 -6.59
C GLU A 82 5.46 10.70 -5.14
N LEU A 83 4.25 10.48 -4.64
CA LEU A 83 3.86 10.83 -3.27
C LEU A 83 4.35 9.83 -2.22
N GLU A 84 4.74 8.63 -2.65
CA GLU A 84 5.23 7.53 -1.82
C GLU A 84 6.76 7.46 -1.71
N ASN A 85 7.49 8.08 -2.65
CA ASN A 85 8.96 8.13 -2.69
C ASN A 85 9.56 9.13 -1.70
#